data_AF-A0A0G4LEZ1-F1
#
_entry.id   AF-A0A0G4LEZ1-F1
#
_cell.length_a   1.000
_cell.length_b   1.000
_cell.length_c   1.000
_cell.angle_alpha   90.00
_cell.angle_beta   90.00
_cell.angle_gamma   90.00
#
_symmetry.space_group_name_H-M   'P 1'
#
loop_
_entity.id
_entity.type
_entity.pdbx_description
1 polymer ?
#
loop_
_entity_poly.entity_id
_entity_poly.type
_entity_poly.pdbx_seq_one_letter_code
_entity_poly.pdbx_strand_id
1 'polypeptide(L)'
;MAPAARPLTMFAATSTRALARSAAANPALANRLLAAAAVRGYATPSGPPPKNFRQAPYLRWNEEKESTLDRMGRYFLLTEMFRGMYVLMEQFFRPPYTIFYPFEKGPISPRFRGEHALRRYPSGEERCIACKLCEAVYSLF
;
A
#
# COMPACT_ATOMS: atom_id res chain seq x y z
N MET A 1 12.21 -25.68 -2.68
CA MET A 1 10.98 -26.41 -3.04
C MET A 1 9.78 -25.53 -2.69
N ALA A 2 9.22 -24.83 -3.68
CA ALA A 2 7.77 -24.55 -3.70
C ALA A 2 7.10 -25.78 -4.36
N PRO A 3 5.79 -26.11 -4.15
CA PRO A 3 4.63 -25.24 -4.43
C PRO A 3 3.58 -25.24 -3.29
N ALA A 4 2.74 -24.22 -3.07
CA ALA A 4 1.64 -23.67 -3.89
C ALA A 4 0.34 -24.52 -3.92
N ALA A 5 -0.81 -23.80 -3.83
CA ALA A 5 -2.21 -24.20 -4.09
C ALA A 5 -2.94 -24.95 -2.94
N ARG A 6 -4.20 -24.69 -2.57
CA ARG A 6 -5.33 -23.81 -2.99
C ARG A 6 -6.45 -23.99 -1.94
N PRO A 7 -7.30 -22.99 -1.60
CA PRO A 7 -8.54 -23.26 -0.90
C PRO A 7 -9.62 -23.76 -1.88
N LEU A 8 -10.21 -24.90 -1.58
CA LEU A 8 -11.31 -25.53 -2.32
C LEU A 8 -12.60 -24.74 -2.13
N THR A 9 -13.12 -24.27 -3.27
CA THR A 9 -14.51 -23.87 -3.47
C THR A 9 -15.44 -25.08 -3.32
N MET A 10 -16.36 -25.06 -2.36
CA MET A 10 -17.63 -25.79 -2.45
C MET A 10 -18.57 -25.27 -1.38
N PHE A 11 -19.45 -24.33 -1.74
CA PHE A 11 -20.81 -24.19 -1.21
C PHE A 11 -21.49 -23.10 -2.04
N ALA A 12 -21.95 -23.50 -3.22
CA ALA A 12 -22.95 -22.77 -3.96
C ALA A 12 -24.24 -23.60 -3.97
N ALA A 13 -25.36 -22.88 -4.05
CA ALA A 13 -26.70 -23.36 -4.37
C ALA A 13 -27.57 -23.86 -3.20
N THR A 14 -28.18 -22.90 -2.50
CA THR A 14 -29.65 -22.89 -2.32
C THR A 14 -30.09 -21.46 -1.96
N SER A 15 -31.15 -20.97 -2.61
CA SER A 15 -31.88 -19.71 -2.31
C SER A 15 -31.66 -18.47 -3.19
N THR A 16 -31.62 -18.62 -4.52
CA THR A 16 -31.92 -17.50 -5.45
C THR A 16 -32.95 -17.84 -6.53
N ARG A 17 -33.57 -19.04 -6.50
CA ARG A 17 -34.48 -19.52 -7.55
C ARG A 17 -35.93 -18.98 -7.49
N ALA A 18 -36.31 -18.22 -6.46
CA ALA A 18 -37.71 -17.81 -6.28
C ALA A 18 -38.06 -16.38 -6.75
N LEU A 19 -37.08 -15.48 -6.94
CA LEU A 19 -37.34 -14.11 -7.44
C LEU A 19 -37.02 -13.92 -8.93
N ALA A 20 -36.49 -14.95 -9.61
CA ALA A 20 -36.16 -14.92 -11.03
C ALA A 20 -37.35 -15.21 -11.97
N ARG A 21 -38.58 -15.34 -11.44
CA ARG A 21 -39.77 -15.69 -12.26
C ARG A 21 -40.62 -14.51 -12.75
N SER A 22 -40.36 -13.26 -12.32
CA SER A 22 -41.07 -12.08 -12.84
C SER A 22 -40.22 -11.18 -13.76
N ALA A 23 -38.95 -11.49 -13.99
CA ALA A 23 -38.08 -10.76 -14.94
C ALA A 23 -38.20 -11.27 -16.41
N ALA A 24 -39.10 -12.21 -16.67
CA ALA A 24 -39.29 -12.86 -17.97
C ALA A 24 -40.33 -12.14 -18.88
N ALA A 25 -40.55 -10.84 -18.71
CA ALA A 25 -41.55 -10.10 -19.50
C ALA A 25 -40.97 -9.02 -20.42
N ASN A 26 -39.70 -8.61 -20.28
CA ASN A 26 -39.04 -7.78 -21.29
C ASN A 26 -37.52 -7.77 -21.07
N PRO A 27 -36.72 -8.46 -21.92
CA PRO A 27 -35.26 -8.44 -21.81
C PRO A 27 -34.69 -7.01 -21.96
N ALA A 28 -35.42 -6.13 -22.64
CA ALA A 28 -35.11 -4.71 -22.77
C ALA A 28 -35.20 -3.94 -21.44
N LEU A 29 -36.15 -4.30 -20.57
CA LEU A 29 -36.36 -3.62 -19.29
C LEU A 29 -35.36 -4.10 -18.24
N ALA A 30 -34.98 -5.38 -18.28
CA ALA A 30 -33.89 -5.93 -17.47
C ALA A 30 -32.54 -5.27 -17.82
N ASN A 31 -32.21 -5.13 -19.12
CA ASN A 31 -31.01 -4.42 -19.57
C ASN A 31 -31.05 -2.92 -19.20
N ARG A 32 -32.22 -2.28 -19.25
CA ARG A 32 -32.39 -0.87 -18.83
C ARG A 32 -32.26 -0.66 -17.33
N LEU A 33 -32.75 -1.58 -16.51
CA LEU A 33 -32.60 -1.52 -15.05
C LEU A 33 -31.16 -1.83 -14.61
N LEU A 34 -30.47 -2.77 -15.26
CA LEU A 34 -29.04 -2.99 -15.05
C LEU A 34 -28.20 -1.78 -15.47
N ALA A 35 -28.56 -1.13 -16.59
CA ALA A 35 -27.91 0.09 -17.06
C ALA A 35 -28.22 1.31 -16.17
N ALA A 36 -29.42 1.40 -15.59
CA ALA A 36 -29.80 2.45 -14.64
C ALA A 36 -29.11 2.26 -13.27
N ALA A 37 -28.88 1.02 -12.83
CA ALA A 37 -28.09 0.71 -11.64
C ALA A 37 -26.58 1.01 -11.82
N ALA A 38 -26.12 1.15 -13.07
CA ALA A 38 -24.75 1.53 -13.41
C ALA A 38 -24.50 3.06 -13.39
N VAL A 39 -25.47 3.87 -12.94
CA VAL A 39 -25.27 5.31 -12.71
C VAL A 39 -24.92 5.54 -11.24
N ARG A 40 -23.71 5.11 -10.86
CA ARG A 40 -22.98 5.67 -9.71
C ARG A 40 -21.56 5.97 -10.16
N GLY A 41 -21.12 7.20 -9.92
CA GLY A 41 -19.84 7.74 -10.35
C GLY A 41 -18.65 6.86 -9.96
N TYR A 42 -17.64 6.91 -10.82
CA TYR A 42 -16.35 6.23 -10.84
C TYR A 42 -15.56 6.20 -9.50
N ALA A 43 -16.04 5.58 -8.43
CA ALA A 43 -15.16 5.18 -7.33
C ALA A 43 -14.32 3.98 -7.81
N THR A 44 -13.08 4.20 -8.27
CA THR A 44 -12.22 3.16 -8.87
C THR A 44 -11.87 2.06 -7.85
N PRO A 45 -12.24 0.77 -8.09
CA PRO A 45 -11.86 -0.35 -7.23
C PRO A 45 -10.44 -0.92 -7.48
N SER A 46 -9.82 -0.65 -8.63
CA SER A 46 -8.38 -0.86 -8.88
C SER A 46 -8.03 -0.43 -10.31
N GLY A 47 -7.29 0.66 -10.50
CA GLY A 47 -6.77 1.06 -11.81
C GLY A 47 -6.34 2.54 -11.86
N PRO A 48 -5.42 2.90 -12.76
CA PRO A 48 -5.06 4.29 -12.99
C PRO A 48 -6.28 5.05 -13.56
N PRO A 49 -6.48 6.32 -13.16
CA PRO A 49 -7.63 7.11 -13.60
C PRO A 49 -7.64 7.29 -15.12
N PRO A 50 -8.84 7.45 -15.75
CA PRO A 50 -8.94 7.69 -17.18
C PRO A 50 -8.21 8.98 -17.57
N LYS A 51 -7.72 9.04 -18.82
CA LYS A 51 -6.74 10.02 -19.33
C LYS A 51 -7.15 11.51 -19.24
N ASN A 52 -8.41 11.81 -18.92
CA ASN A 52 -8.96 13.17 -18.73
C ASN A 52 -9.74 13.31 -17.42
N PHE A 53 -9.37 12.55 -16.39
CA PHE A 53 -10.01 12.66 -15.08
C PHE A 53 -9.68 14.00 -14.43
N ARG A 54 -10.68 14.89 -14.29
CA ARG A 54 -10.52 16.19 -13.60
C ARG A 54 -10.42 15.94 -12.10
N GLN A 55 -9.21 15.60 -11.64
CA GLN A 55 -8.90 15.58 -10.21
C GLN A 55 -9.14 16.98 -9.65
N ALA A 56 -9.82 17.07 -8.51
CA ALA A 56 -9.91 18.35 -7.80
C ALA A 56 -8.47 18.78 -7.46
N PRO A 57 -8.08 20.03 -7.77
CA PRO A 57 -6.78 20.52 -7.36
C PRO A 57 -6.67 20.39 -5.84
N TYR A 58 -5.52 19.90 -5.36
CA TYR A 58 -5.25 19.91 -3.94
C TYR A 58 -5.25 21.37 -3.46
N LEU A 59 -5.90 21.64 -2.34
CA LEU A 59 -5.84 22.98 -1.75
C LEU A 59 -4.39 23.23 -1.31
N ARG A 60 -3.79 24.28 -1.86
CA ARG A 60 -2.50 24.81 -1.41
C ARG A 60 -2.67 25.35 0.01
N TRP A 61 -1.66 25.18 0.86
CA TRP A 61 -1.66 25.61 2.27
C TRP A 61 -1.98 27.10 2.53
N ASN A 62 -1.89 27.97 1.51
CA ASN A 62 -2.27 29.39 1.65
C ASN A 62 -3.63 29.72 1.00
N GLU A 63 -4.36 28.71 0.50
CA GLU A 63 -5.65 28.83 -0.18
C GLU A 63 -6.76 28.10 0.60
N GLU A 64 -6.68 28.12 1.92
CA GLU A 64 -7.71 27.58 2.79
C GLU A 64 -8.88 28.58 2.87
N LYS A 65 -10.07 28.16 2.42
CA LYS A 65 -11.30 28.98 2.42
C LYS A 65 -11.96 29.02 3.80
N GLU A 66 -11.21 29.45 4.80
CA GLU A 66 -11.65 29.39 6.19
C GLU A 66 -12.21 30.73 6.66
N SER A 67 -13.26 30.69 7.46
CA SER A 67 -13.79 31.92 8.05
C SER A 67 -12.78 32.49 9.06
N THR A 68 -12.68 33.82 9.16
CA THR A 68 -11.75 34.49 10.07
C THR A 68 -11.99 34.09 11.53
N LEU A 69 -13.24 33.78 11.88
CA LEU A 69 -13.64 33.30 13.20
C LEU A 69 -13.13 31.87 13.48
N ASP A 70 -13.19 30.96 12.51
CA ASP A 70 -12.66 29.61 12.67
C ASP A 70 -11.13 29.60 12.82
N ARG A 71 -10.45 30.51 12.11
CA ARG A 71 -8.99 30.70 12.24
C ARG A 71 -8.62 31.22 13.63
N MET A 72 -9.35 32.21 14.13
CA MET A 72 -9.16 32.70 15.50
C MET A 72 -9.49 31.65 16.55
N GLY A 73 -10.56 30.87 16.35
CA GLY A 73 -10.95 29.77 17.22
C GLY A 73 -9.86 28.70 17.33
N ARG A 74 -9.23 28.31 16.22
CA ARG A 74 -8.12 27.35 16.23
C ARG A 74 -6.89 27.82 17.00
N TYR A 75 -6.50 29.08 16.83
CA TYR A 75 -5.35 29.63 17.56
C TYR A 75 -5.66 29.84 19.05
N PHE A 76 -6.87 30.31 19.37
CA PHE A 76 -7.27 30.60 20.75
C PHE A 76 -7.55 29.33 21.57
N LEU A 77 -8.18 28.32 20.97
CA LEU A 77 -8.46 27.02 21.61
C LEU A 77 -7.36 25.99 21.39
N LEU A 78 -6.29 26.35 20.67
CA LEU A 78 -5.15 25.49 20.33
C LEU A 78 -5.59 24.10 19.82
N THR A 79 -6.66 24.03 19.04
CA THR A 79 -7.27 22.76 18.63
C THR A 79 -6.31 21.90 17.81
N GLU A 80 -5.37 22.52 17.09
CA GLU A 80 -4.29 21.83 16.38
C GLU A 80 -3.34 21.09 17.33
N MET A 81 -3.07 21.65 18.52
CA MET A 81 -2.26 20.98 19.53
C MET A 81 -3.00 19.78 20.14
N PHE A 82 -4.30 19.92 20.41
CA PHE A 82 -5.12 18.81 20.88
C PHE A 82 -5.26 17.70 19.84
N ARG A 83 -5.37 18.05 18.55
CA ARG A 83 -5.35 17.07 17.46
C ARG A 83 -4.03 16.31 17.39
N GLY A 84 -2.89 17.00 17.56
CA GLY A 84 -1.58 16.36 17.66
C GLY A 84 -1.46 15.43 18.89
N MET A 85 -1.93 15.89 20.05
CA MET A 85 -1.93 15.11 21.29
C MET A 85 -2.76 13.82 21.16
N TYR A 86 -3.90 13.88 20.48
CA TYR A 86 -4.73 12.70 20.23
C TYR A 86 -3.99 11.63 19.42
N VAL A 87 -3.26 12.02 18.38
CA VAL A 87 -2.46 11.10 17.56
C VAL A 87 -1.30 10.50 18.36
N LEU A 88 -0.63 11.31 19.20
CA LEU A 88 0.41 10.81 20.09
C LEU A 88 -0.14 9.77 21.08
N MET A 89 -1.31 10.03 21.64
CA MET A 89 -1.98 9.10 22.55
C MET A 89 -2.36 7.79 21.86
N GLU A 90 -2.84 7.84 20.62
CA GLU A 90 -3.10 6.64 19.80
C GLU A 90 -1.82 5.82 19.59
N GLN A 91 -0.70 6.48 19.26
CA GLN A 91 0.57 5.80 19.04
C GLN A 91 1.17 5.24 20.33
N PHE A 92 0.93 5.88 21.48
CA PHE A 92 1.41 5.42 22.79
C PHE A 92 0.79 4.07 23.20
N PHE A 93 -0.49 3.85 22.87
CA PHE A 93 -1.17 2.58 23.15
C PHE A 93 -0.88 1.49 22.12
N ARG A 94 -0.14 1.79 21.05
CA ARG A 94 0.27 0.80 20.05
C ARG A 94 1.41 -0.05 20.60
N PRO A 95 1.42 -1.38 20.39
CA PRO A 95 2.54 -2.22 20.81
C PRO A 95 3.86 -1.74 20.17
N PRO A 96 4.99 -1.75 20.90
CA PRO A 96 6.27 -1.29 20.38
C PRO A 96 6.80 -2.28 19.32
N TYR A 97 7.40 -1.75 18.25
CA TYR A 97 8.03 -2.53 17.17
C TYR A 97 9.51 -2.85 17.45
N THR A 98 9.89 -2.96 18.73
CA THR A 98 11.26 -3.22 19.17
C THR A 98 11.59 -4.71 19.08
N ILE A 99 12.64 -5.07 18.35
CA ILE A 99 13.22 -6.42 18.36
C ILE A 99 14.26 -6.53 19.49
N PHE A 100 14.34 -7.68 20.15
CA PHE A 100 15.31 -7.90 21.24
C PHE A 100 16.68 -8.30 20.69
N TYR A 101 17.44 -7.33 20.18
CA TYR A 101 18.85 -7.56 19.86
C TYR A 101 19.65 -7.82 21.16
N PRO A 102 20.57 -8.81 21.23
CA PRO A 102 21.12 -9.64 20.15
C PRO A 102 20.40 -10.98 19.88
N PHE A 103 19.34 -11.28 20.61
CA PHE A 103 18.63 -12.58 20.56
C PHE A 103 17.76 -12.72 19.30
N GLU A 104 17.17 -11.62 18.85
CA GLU A 104 16.35 -11.56 17.64
C GLU A 104 17.02 -10.63 16.62
N LYS A 105 17.25 -11.14 15.39
CA LYS A 105 17.81 -10.38 14.28
C LYS A 105 16.72 -10.10 13.24
N GLY A 106 16.73 -8.89 12.67
CA GLY A 106 15.82 -8.54 11.59
C GLY A 106 16.02 -9.41 10.34
N PRO A 107 14.98 -9.56 9.50
CA PRO A 107 15.09 -10.34 8.27
C PRO A 107 16.08 -9.68 7.31
N ILE A 108 17.17 -10.39 6.99
CA ILE A 108 18.19 -9.90 6.07
C ILE A 108 17.95 -10.46 4.67
N SER A 109 17.97 -9.58 3.66
CA SER A 109 17.86 -10.05 2.27
C SER A 109 19.14 -10.76 1.83
N PRO A 110 19.08 -11.75 0.91
CA PRO A 110 20.28 -12.43 0.41
C PRO A 110 21.28 -11.52 -0.32
N ARG A 111 20.87 -10.30 -0.67
CA ARG A 111 21.69 -9.30 -1.36
C ARG A 111 22.24 -8.23 -0.42
N PHE A 112 22.12 -8.42 0.90
CA PHE A 112 22.72 -7.50 1.84
C PHE A 112 24.23 -7.43 1.63
N ARG A 113 24.75 -6.21 1.57
CA ARG A 113 26.17 -5.93 1.45
C ARG A 113 26.68 -5.68 2.87
N GLY A 114 27.51 -6.58 3.37
CA GLY A 114 28.17 -6.47 4.67
C GLY A 114 29.66 -6.32 4.50
N GLU A 115 30.42 -7.01 5.35
CA GLU A 115 31.87 -7.07 5.26
C GLU A 115 32.35 -7.73 3.96
N HIS A 116 33.37 -7.14 3.33
CA HIS A 116 33.99 -7.69 2.14
C HIS A 116 34.96 -8.81 2.51
N ALA A 117 34.71 -10.01 2.00
CA ALA A 117 35.59 -11.17 2.18
C ALA A 117 36.01 -11.76 0.84
N LEU A 118 37.31 -12.07 0.70
CA LEU A 118 37.83 -12.74 -0.49
C LEU A 118 37.43 -14.22 -0.48
N ARG A 119 36.79 -14.67 -1.56
CA ARG A 119 36.37 -16.07 -1.73
C ARG A 119 37.50 -16.91 -2.35
N ARG A 120 37.62 -18.17 -1.92
CA ARG A 120 38.52 -19.17 -2.51
C ARG A 120 37.77 -20.11 -3.47
N TYR A 121 38.49 -20.80 -4.35
CA TYR A 121 37.99 -21.95 -5.12
C TYR A 121 37.86 -23.19 -4.21
N PRO A 122 37.11 -24.23 -4.61
CA PRO A 122 37.09 -25.50 -3.88
C PRO A 122 38.46 -26.20 -3.84
N SER A 123 39.40 -25.84 -4.73
CA SER A 123 40.80 -26.28 -4.72
C SER A 123 41.67 -25.59 -3.66
N GLY A 124 41.15 -24.57 -2.97
CA GLY A 124 41.89 -23.78 -1.96
C GLY A 124 42.65 -22.57 -2.49
N GLU A 125 42.85 -22.49 -3.81
CA GLU A 125 43.43 -21.31 -4.47
C GLU A 125 42.50 -20.10 -4.34
N GLU A 126 43.07 -18.91 -4.16
CA GLU A 126 42.32 -17.66 -4.10
C GLU A 126 41.79 -17.24 -5.46
N ARG A 127 40.62 -16.58 -5.49
CA ARG A 127 40.01 -16.11 -6.76
C ARG A 127 40.63 -14.82 -7.27
N CYS A 128 41.44 -14.15 -6.46
CA CYS A 128 42.10 -12.91 -6.85
C CYS A 128 43.32 -13.24 -7.70
N ILE A 129 43.38 -12.71 -8.93
CA ILE A 129 44.55 -12.80 -9.82
C ILE A 129 45.33 -11.48 -9.87
N ALA A 130 45.14 -10.60 -8.88
CA ALA A 130 45.73 -9.27 -8.81
C ALA A 130 45.51 -8.39 -10.08
N CYS A 131 44.35 -8.50 -10.71
CA CYS A 131 44.01 -7.76 -11.93
C CYS A 131 43.82 -6.24 -11.75
N LYS A 132 43.85 -5.73 -10.51
CA LYS A 132 43.62 -4.31 -10.13
C LYS A 132 42.29 -3.69 -10.63
N LEU A 133 41.36 -4.49 -11.16
CA LEU A 133 40.08 -4.00 -11.65
C LEU A 133 39.16 -3.53 -10.50
N CYS A 134 39.26 -4.17 -9.34
CA CYS A 134 38.51 -3.75 -8.15
C CYS A 134 38.92 -2.34 -7.70
N GLU A 135 40.23 -2.03 -7.70
CA GLU A 135 40.74 -0.69 -7.37
C GLU A 135 40.24 0.37 -8.35
N ALA A 136 40.18 0.02 -9.65
CA ALA A 136 39.64 0.92 -10.68
C ALA A 136 38.12 1.16 -10.56
N VAL A 137 37.33 0.16 -10.16
CA VAL A 137 35.86 0.28 -10.01
C VAL A 137 35.46 0.92 -8.69
N TYR A 138 36.23 0.70 -7.62
CA TYR A 138 36.11 1.46 -6.37
C TYR A 138 36.83 2.81 -6.51
N SER A 139 36.56 3.55 -7.59
CA SER A 139 36.95 4.94 -7.71
C SER A 139 35.98 5.80 -6.88
N LEU A 140 36.18 5.76 -5.56
CA LEU A 140 35.64 6.65 -4.53
C LEU A 140 34.16 7.07 -4.69
N PHE A 141 33.31 6.30 -4.02
CA PHE A 141 32.46 6.92 -3.01
C PHE A 141 33.31 7.18 -1.76
#